data_AF-A0A4U7E436-F1
#
_entry.id   AF-A0A4U7E436-F1
#
_cell.length_a   1.000
_cell.length_b   1.000
_cell.length_c   1.000
_cell.angle_alpha   90.00
_cell.angle_beta   90.00
_cell.angle_gamma   90.00
#
_symmetry.space_group_name_H-M   'P 1'
#
loop_
_entity.id
_entity.type
_entity.pdbx_description
1 polymer ?
#
loop_
_entity_poly.entity_id
_entity_poly.type
_entity_poly.pdbx_seq_one_letter_code
_entity_poly.pdbx_strand_id
1 'polypeptide(L)'
;MLSGTLSENEFAAKLSDVVFRQDEAPEIYGNPDTFFEKTYPTDGLQDLLTLLAKRYVGKEQDEFSGEDGLLSLDTVFGGGKTHSQIAAYHFSQNPDVIDDLSQYIVDDEARSQFEEVKDELSVRTAVFEGGYVSATKAKCNKDDPSAPNT
;
A
#
# COMPACT_ATOMS: atom_id res chain seq x y z
N MET A 1 -22.78 -14.95 22.36
CA MET A 1 -21.79 -14.00 22.90
C MET A 1 -20.51 -14.21 22.11
N LEU A 2 -20.17 -13.30 21.19
CA LEU A 2 -18.86 -13.32 20.54
C LEU A 2 -17.87 -12.70 21.52
N SER A 3 -17.02 -13.53 22.12
CA SER A 3 -15.87 -13.06 22.89
C SER A 3 -14.75 -12.72 21.90
N GLY A 4 -14.85 -11.55 21.27
CA GLY A 4 -13.81 -11.01 20.39
C GLY A 4 -12.77 -10.25 21.21
N THR A 5 -11.89 -10.95 21.92
CA THR A 5 -10.64 -10.34 22.40
C THR A 5 -9.63 -10.43 21.28
N LEU A 6 -9.64 -9.45 20.37
CA LEU A 6 -8.50 -9.19 19.50
C LEU A 6 -7.34 -8.77 20.41
N SER A 7 -6.19 -9.41 20.27
CA SER A 7 -4.99 -9.06 21.03
C SER A 7 -4.49 -7.67 20.60
N GLU A 8 -3.85 -6.92 21.49
CA GLU A 8 -3.28 -5.59 21.14
C GLU A 8 -2.27 -5.66 19.98
N ASN A 9 -1.67 -6.84 19.74
CA ASN A 9 -0.79 -7.10 18.60
C ASN A 9 -1.52 -7.14 17.26
N GLU A 10 -2.81 -7.52 17.24
CA GLU A 10 -3.66 -7.50 16.03
C GLU A 10 -4.14 -6.08 15.68
N PHE A 11 -4.02 -5.11 16.60
CA PHE A 11 -4.43 -3.73 16.36
C PHE A 11 -3.34 -2.83 15.76
N ALA A 12 -2.08 -3.26 15.79
CA ALA A 12 -0.95 -2.47 15.32
C ALA A 12 -0.52 -2.91 13.92
N ALA A 13 -0.95 -2.16 12.91
CA ALA A 13 -0.48 -2.34 11.54
C ALA A 13 1.05 -2.18 11.44
N LYS A 14 1.72 -3.13 10.79
CA LYS A 14 3.16 -3.11 10.49
C LYS A 14 3.39 -3.44 9.03
N LEU A 15 3.85 -2.45 8.26
CA LEU A 15 4.14 -2.63 6.84
C LEU A 15 5.21 -3.70 6.62
N SER A 16 6.23 -3.78 7.47
CA SER A 16 7.30 -4.77 7.33
C SER A 16 6.83 -6.20 7.48
N ASP A 17 5.79 -6.46 8.28
CA ASP A 17 5.18 -7.78 8.38
C ASP A 17 4.46 -8.12 7.06
N VAL A 18 3.65 -7.19 6.54
CA VAL A 18 2.92 -7.36 5.27
C VAL A 18 3.85 -7.60 4.09
N VAL A 19 5.00 -6.91 4.05
CA VAL A 19 5.91 -6.94 2.89
C VAL A 19 6.94 -8.06 2.99
N PHE A 20 7.53 -8.28 4.17
CA PHE A 20 8.69 -9.16 4.32
C PHE A 20 8.41 -10.45 5.11
N ARG A 21 7.30 -10.52 5.86
CA ARG A 21 6.97 -11.63 6.76
C ARG A 21 5.47 -11.95 6.68
N GLN A 22 4.99 -12.28 5.47
CA GLN A 22 3.56 -12.46 5.19
C GLN A 22 2.88 -13.47 6.11
N ASP A 23 3.57 -14.55 6.50
CA ASP A 23 3.07 -15.57 7.43
C ASP A 23 2.89 -15.04 8.88
N GLU A 24 3.54 -13.93 9.22
CA GLU A 24 3.43 -13.25 10.54
C GLU A 24 2.44 -12.09 10.51
N ALA A 25 2.06 -11.60 9.32
CA ALA A 25 1.13 -10.50 9.17
C ALA A 25 -0.30 -10.97 9.52
N PRO A 26 -1.04 -10.25 10.39
CA PRO A 26 -2.45 -10.53 10.60
C PRO A 26 -3.20 -10.49 9.26
N GLU A 27 -4.12 -11.43 9.02
CA GLU A 27 -4.84 -11.58 7.75
C GLU A 27 -5.51 -10.27 7.29
N ILE A 28 -6.08 -9.52 8.23
CA ILE A 28 -6.69 -8.20 8.00
C ILE A 28 -5.75 -7.14 7.40
N TYR A 29 -4.43 -7.35 7.50
CA TYR A 29 -3.41 -6.49 6.92
C TYR A 29 -2.63 -7.17 5.79
N GLY A 30 -2.43 -8.48 5.87
CA GLY A 30 -1.62 -9.24 4.91
C GLY A 30 -2.34 -9.59 3.61
N ASN A 31 -3.63 -9.91 3.69
CA ASN A 31 -4.43 -10.24 2.50
C ASN A 31 -5.05 -8.95 1.92
N PRO A 32 -4.82 -8.62 0.65
CA PRO A 32 -5.28 -7.37 0.07
C PRO A 32 -6.81 -7.27 -0.03
N ASP A 33 -7.52 -8.36 -0.36
CA ASP A 33 -8.99 -8.38 -0.43
C ASP A 33 -9.61 -8.04 0.95
N THR A 34 -9.17 -8.78 1.98
CA THR A 34 -9.61 -8.59 3.36
C THR A 34 -9.25 -7.20 3.86
N PHE A 35 -8.06 -6.71 3.52
CA PHE A 35 -7.62 -5.37 3.90
C PHE A 35 -8.57 -4.30 3.36
N PHE A 36 -8.88 -4.30 2.06
CA PHE A 36 -9.78 -3.30 1.47
C PHE A 36 -11.24 -3.48 1.88
N GLU A 37 -11.70 -4.71 2.15
CA GLU A 37 -13.05 -4.98 2.69
C GLU A 37 -13.22 -4.42 4.11
N LYS A 38 -12.16 -4.47 4.94
CA LYS A 38 -12.21 -4.00 6.34
C LYS A 38 -11.73 -2.56 6.52
N THR A 39 -11.20 -1.94 5.47
CA THR A 39 -10.69 -0.56 5.51
C THR A 39 -11.79 0.43 5.23
N TYR A 40 -11.87 1.48 6.05
CA TYR A 40 -12.75 2.61 5.78
C TYR A 40 -12.06 3.58 4.80
N PRO A 41 -12.69 3.94 3.66
CA PRO A 41 -12.12 4.86 2.68
C PRO A 41 -12.21 6.30 3.19
N THR A 42 -11.25 6.71 4.01
CA THR A 42 -11.14 8.12 4.43
C THR A 42 -10.77 9.00 3.24
N ASP A 43 -11.11 10.29 3.29
CA ASP A 43 -10.74 11.27 2.26
C ASP A 43 -9.25 11.21 1.92
N GLY A 44 -8.37 11.16 2.94
CA GLY A 44 -6.92 11.06 2.72
C GLY A 44 -6.47 9.74 2.08
N LEU A 45 -7.20 8.63 2.28
CA LEU A 45 -6.93 7.38 1.59
C LEU A 45 -7.44 7.43 0.14
N GLN A 46 -8.60 8.06 -0.10
CA GLN A 46 -9.13 8.28 -1.43
C GLN A 46 -8.20 9.18 -2.27
N ASP A 47 -7.70 10.26 -1.67
CA ASP A 47 -6.72 11.16 -2.28
C ASP A 47 -5.43 10.42 -2.64
N LEU A 48 -4.93 9.60 -1.72
CA LEU A 48 -3.74 8.77 -1.94
C LEU A 48 -3.93 7.82 -3.13
N LEU A 49 -5.01 7.05 -3.16
CA LEU A 49 -5.22 6.04 -4.20
C LEU A 49 -5.54 6.68 -5.55
N THR A 50 -6.26 7.81 -5.56
CA THR A 50 -6.49 8.62 -6.77
C THR A 50 -5.17 9.13 -7.34
N LEU A 51 -4.27 9.66 -6.49
CA LEU A 51 -2.95 10.11 -6.91
C LEU A 51 -2.13 8.96 -7.51
N LEU A 52 -2.09 7.80 -6.85
CA LEU A 52 -1.38 6.63 -7.36
C LEU A 52 -1.95 6.17 -8.71
N ALA A 53 -3.28 6.08 -8.82
CA ALA A 53 -3.97 5.70 -10.05
C ALA A 53 -3.58 6.62 -11.22
N LYS A 54 -3.65 7.95 -11.03
CA LYS A 54 -3.24 8.93 -12.05
C LYS A 54 -1.78 8.76 -12.46
N ARG A 55 -0.88 8.48 -11.51
CA ARG A 55 0.54 8.21 -11.81
C ARG A 55 0.74 6.92 -12.60
N TYR A 56 0.01 5.86 -12.27
CA TYR A 56 0.09 4.58 -12.96
C TYR A 56 -0.44 4.69 -14.39
N VAL A 57 -1.62 5.30 -14.57
CA VAL A 57 -2.20 5.62 -15.86
C VAL A 57 -1.23 6.42 -16.73
N GLY A 58 -0.71 7.54 -16.22
CA GLY A 58 0.25 8.34 -16.96
C GLY A 58 1.50 7.54 -17.34
N LYS A 59 1.98 6.65 -16.46
CA LYS A 59 3.15 5.84 -16.77
C LYS A 59 2.91 4.80 -17.87
N GLU A 60 1.76 4.12 -17.87
CA GLU A 60 1.41 3.13 -18.89
C GLU A 60 1.13 3.79 -20.25
N GLN A 61 0.50 4.95 -20.25
CA GLN A 61 0.21 5.71 -21.47
C GLN A 61 1.43 6.48 -22.01
N ASP A 62 2.57 6.42 -21.30
CA ASP A 62 3.79 7.21 -21.56
C ASP A 62 3.54 8.72 -21.58
N GLU A 63 2.63 9.18 -20.71
CA GLU A 63 2.23 10.57 -20.52
C GLU A 63 2.64 11.12 -19.15
N PHE A 64 2.73 12.44 -19.04
CA PHE A 64 2.97 13.09 -17.75
C PHE A 64 1.68 13.17 -16.96
N SER A 65 1.61 12.50 -15.81
CA SER A 65 0.40 12.44 -14.99
C SER A 65 -0.02 13.77 -14.35
N GLY A 66 0.84 14.80 -14.34
CA GLY A 66 0.55 16.07 -13.62
C GLY A 66 0.74 15.99 -12.10
N GLU A 67 0.86 14.78 -11.55
CA GLU A 67 0.95 14.53 -10.11
C GLU A 67 2.39 14.54 -9.59
N ASP A 68 2.56 14.89 -8.32
CA ASP A 68 3.85 14.83 -7.64
C ASP A 68 4.34 13.38 -7.45
N GLY A 69 5.64 13.16 -7.64
CA GLY A 69 6.28 11.84 -7.50
C GLY A 69 6.72 11.50 -6.09
N LEU A 70 6.54 12.44 -5.15
CA LEU A 70 6.92 12.31 -3.76
C LEU A 70 5.70 12.62 -2.91
N LEU A 71 5.21 11.62 -2.17
CA LEU A 71 4.12 11.79 -1.23
C LEU A 71 4.66 11.75 0.21
N SER A 72 4.45 12.84 0.95
CA SER A 72 4.69 12.88 2.39
C SER A 72 3.38 12.57 3.12
N LEU A 73 3.38 11.53 3.96
CA LEU A 73 2.23 11.20 4.81
C LEU A 73 2.24 12.06 6.08
N ASP A 74 1.92 13.34 5.94
CA ASP A 74 1.85 14.30 7.05
C ASP A 74 0.51 14.23 7.80
N THR A 75 0.08 13.03 8.22
CA THR A 75 -1.07 12.92 9.14
C THR A 75 -0.64 13.26 10.56
N VAL A 76 -1.34 14.22 11.17
CA VAL A 76 -1.19 14.59 12.58
C VAL A 76 -1.50 13.36 13.46
N PHE A 77 -0.56 13.02 14.36
CA PHE A 77 -0.53 11.88 15.31
C PHE A 77 -1.76 10.94 15.39
N GLY A 78 -1.54 9.63 15.17
CA GLY A 78 -2.52 8.54 15.39
C GLY A 78 -3.33 8.09 14.15
N GLY A 79 -3.32 8.87 13.06
CA GLY A 79 -4.26 8.74 11.94
C GLY A 79 -3.83 7.86 10.75
N GLY A 80 -3.33 6.64 10.97
CA GLY A 80 -3.31 5.63 9.90
C GLY A 80 -2.18 5.68 8.86
N LYS A 81 -1.00 6.27 9.14
CA LYS A 81 0.13 6.26 8.17
C LYS A 81 0.52 4.87 7.69
N THR A 82 0.74 3.94 8.63
CA THR A 82 1.09 2.56 8.26
C THR A 82 -0.03 1.91 7.46
N HIS A 83 -1.28 2.25 7.77
CA HIS A 83 -2.45 1.80 7.02
C HIS A 83 -2.44 2.34 5.58
N SER A 84 -2.17 3.63 5.40
CA SER A 84 -2.00 4.26 4.08
C SER A 84 -0.84 3.63 3.30
N GLN A 85 0.27 3.30 3.96
CA GLN A 85 1.40 2.61 3.32
C GLN A 85 1.03 1.19 2.89
N ILE A 86 0.28 0.45 3.72
CA ILE A 86 -0.21 -0.90 3.37
C ILE A 86 -1.19 -0.82 2.21
N ALA A 87 -2.11 0.16 2.22
CA ALA A 87 -3.03 0.38 1.11
C ALA A 87 -2.30 0.68 -0.21
N ALA A 88 -1.31 1.59 -0.17
CA ALA A 88 -0.48 1.90 -1.34
C ALA A 88 0.29 0.67 -1.83
N TYR A 89 0.82 -0.14 -0.91
CA TYR A 89 1.52 -1.38 -1.24
C TYR A 89 0.59 -2.38 -1.92
N HIS A 90 -0.56 -2.70 -1.31
CA HIS A 90 -1.53 -3.64 -1.86
C HIS A 90 -2.08 -3.19 -3.19
N PHE A 91 -2.42 -1.91 -3.32
CA PHE A 91 -2.90 -1.33 -4.58
C PHE A 91 -1.84 -1.37 -5.69
N SER A 92 -0.56 -1.16 -5.34
CA SER A 92 0.54 -1.29 -6.31
C SER A 92 0.75 -2.73 -6.78
N GLN A 93 0.66 -3.70 -5.85
CA GLN A 93 0.98 -5.10 -6.13
C GLN A 93 -0.20 -5.88 -6.71
N ASN A 94 -1.43 -5.44 -6.41
CA ASN A 94 -2.68 -6.06 -6.80
C ASN A 94 -3.66 -4.95 -7.24
N PRO A 95 -3.45 -4.31 -8.40
CA PRO A 95 -4.27 -3.19 -8.86
C PRO A 95 -5.76 -3.54 -9.01
N ASP A 96 -6.08 -4.82 -9.20
CA ASP A 96 -7.44 -5.32 -9.42
C ASP A 96 -8.17 -5.75 -8.13
N VAL A 97 -7.52 -5.61 -6.97
CA VAL A 97 -8.04 -6.17 -5.70
C VAL A 97 -9.24 -5.43 -5.12
N ILE A 98 -9.52 -4.22 -5.61
CA ILE A 98 -10.62 -3.40 -5.12
C ILE A 98 -11.82 -3.62 -6.02
N ASP A 99 -12.80 -4.40 -5.56
CA ASP A 99 -14.04 -4.69 -6.30
C ASP A 99 -14.82 -3.43 -6.67
N ASP A 100 -14.93 -2.47 -5.74
CA ASP A 100 -15.65 -1.21 -5.93
C ASP A 100 -14.67 -0.03 -5.82
N LEU A 101 -13.97 0.24 -6.92
CA LEU A 101 -13.05 1.37 -7.01
C LEU A 101 -13.71 2.71 -6.72
N SER A 102 -15.03 2.85 -6.85
CA SER A 102 -15.72 4.13 -6.59
C SER A 102 -15.63 4.55 -5.12
N GLN A 103 -15.41 3.61 -4.21
CA GLN A 103 -15.19 3.89 -2.79
C GLN A 103 -13.83 4.53 -2.52
N TYR A 104 -12.83 4.25 -3.37
CA TYR A 104 -11.43 4.59 -3.14
C TYR A 104 -10.88 5.61 -4.16
N ILE A 105 -11.50 5.72 -5.33
CA ILE A 105 -11.17 6.69 -6.37
C ILE A 105 -12.46 7.42 -6.75
N VAL A 106 -12.67 8.56 -6.08
CA VAL A 106 -13.87 9.39 -6.24
C VAL A 106 -13.85 10.24 -7.50
N ASP A 107 -12.67 10.49 -8.06
CA ASP A 107 -12.47 11.14 -9.34
C ASP A 107 -12.89 10.18 -10.47
N ASP A 108 -14.03 10.47 -11.12
CA ASP A 108 -14.63 9.61 -12.14
C ASP A 108 -13.73 9.43 -13.38
N GLU A 109 -12.98 10.45 -13.76
CA GLU A 109 -12.06 10.40 -14.91
C GLU A 109 -10.87 9.51 -14.56
N ALA A 110 -10.23 9.74 -13.43
CA ALA A 110 -9.10 8.93 -12.95
C ALA A 110 -9.51 7.46 -12.77
N ARG A 111 -10.70 7.21 -12.21
CA ARG A 111 -11.22 5.84 -12.04
C ARG A 111 -11.43 5.15 -13.37
N SER A 112 -12.04 5.83 -14.33
CA SER A 112 -12.31 5.26 -15.66
C SER A 112 -11.01 4.94 -16.40
N GLN A 113 -10.05 5.85 -16.39
CA GLN A 113 -8.73 5.63 -17.01
C GLN A 113 -7.94 4.51 -16.33
N PHE A 114 -8.03 4.41 -14.99
CA PHE A 114 -7.36 3.35 -14.25
C PHE A 114 -7.97 1.98 -14.56
N GLU A 115 -9.31 1.86 -14.62
CA GLU A 115 -10.01 0.64 -15.04
C GLU A 115 -9.59 0.14 -16.42
N GLU A 116 -9.25 1.04 -17.35
CA GLU A 116 -8.80 0.65 -18.69
C GLU A 116 -7.40 0.00 -18.71
N VAL A 117 -6.54 0.32 -17.73
CA VAL A 117 -5.13 -0.12 -17.73
C VAL A 117 -4.78 -1.09 -16.61
N LYS A 118 -5.64 -1.26 -15.60
CA LYS A 118 -5.30 -1.97 -14.36
C LYS A 118 -4.82 -3.41 -14.56
N ASP A 119 -5.42 -4.13 -15.50
CA ASP A 119 -5.07 -5.52 -15.83
C ASP A 119 -3.69 -5.65 -16.50
N GLU A 120 -3.16 -4.55 -17.05
CA GLU A 120 -1.86 -4.49 -17.75
C GLU A 120 -0.75 -3.89 -16.86
N LEU A 121 -1.11 -3.31 -15.71
CA LEU A 121 -0.19 -2.60 -14.84
C LEU A 121 0.85 -3.53 -14.21
N SER A 122 2.12 -3.17 -14.38
CA SER A 122 3.24 -3.81 -13.66
C SER A 122 4.00 -2.77 -12.82
N VAL A 123 3.52 -2.52 -11.61
CA VAL A 123 4.16 -1.56 -10.69
C VAL A 123 5.32 -2.22 -9.93
N ARG A 124 6.53 -1.68 -10.12
CA ARG A 124 7.70 -2.09 -9.34
C ARG A 124 7.71 -1.38 -7.99
N THR A 125 7.52 -2.14 -6.92
CA THR A 125 7.46 -1.61 -5.56
C THR A 125 8.74 -1.96 -4.78
N ALA A 126 9.25 -0.99 -4.02
CA ALA A 126 10.34 -1.20 -3.07
C ALA A 126 9.97 -0.56 -1.73
N VAL A 127 10.26 -1.26 -0.63
CA VAL A 127 9.95 -0.82 0.73
C VAL A 127 11.24 -0.76 1.54
N PHE A 128 11.44 0.34 2.26
CA PHE A 128 12.62 0.57 3.08
C PHE A 128 12.22 0.79 4.54
N GLU A 129 12.70 -0.06 5.44
CA GLU A 129 12.51 0.11 6.88
C GLU A 129 13.80 0.66 7.51
N GLY A 130 13.78 1.94 7.89
CA GLY A 130 14.96 2.68 8.33
C GLY A 130 15.66 2.12 9.59
N GLY A 131 15.01 1.25 10.36
CA GLY A 131 15.61 0.56 11.51
C GLY A 131 16.62 -0.53 11.15
N TYR A 132 16.65 -0.96 9.88
CA TYR A 132 17.39 -2.15 9.44
C TYR A 132 18.53 -1.86 8.45
N VAL A 133 18.72 -0.61 8.03
CA VAL A 133 19.76 -0.22 7.07
C VAL A 133 20.97 0.32 7.84
N SER A 134 22.08 -0.44 7.85
CA SER A 134 23.35 0.09 8.35
C SER A 134 23.97 0.99 7.29
N ALA A 135 24.51 2.15 7.67
CA ALA A 135 25.24 3.05 6.77
C ALA A 135 26.45 2.38 6.08
N THR A 136 26.89 1.21 6.55
CA THR A 136 27.99 0.43 5.98
C THR A 136 27.57 -0.94 5.45
N LYS A 137 26.30 -1.35 5.66
CA LYS A 137 25.75 -2.63 5.18
C LYS A 137 24.25 -2.46 4.89
N ALA A 138 23.90 -2.33 3.62
CA ALA A 138 22.52 -2.26 3.15
C ALA A 138 21.87 -3.65 3.09
N LYS A 139 21.90 -4.40 4.20
CA LYS A 139 21.10 -5.63 4.30
C LYS A 139 19.69 -5.26 4.72
N CYS A 140 18.75 -5.38 3.78
CA CYS A 140 17.33 -5.06 4.01
C CYS A 140 16.57 -6.17 4.76
N ASN A 141 17.16 -7.37 4.93
CA ASN A 141 16.60 -8.49 5.68
C ASN A 141 17.75 -9.25 6.41
N LYS A 142 17.58 -9.56 7.71
CA LYS A 142 18.58 -10.30 8.51
C LYS A 142 18.34 -11.81 8.50
N ASP A 143 17.12 -12.23 8.26
CA ASP A 143 16.68 -13.63 8.30
C ASP A 143 16.78 -14.30 6.92
N ASP A 144 16.91 -13.50 5.86
CA ASP A 144 17.28 -13.95 4.53
C ASP A 144 18.82 -13.87 4.31
N PRO A 145 19.54 -15.01 4.31
CA PRO A 145 20.97 -15.03 4.05
C PRO A 145 21.35 -14.65 2.61
N SER A 146 20.40 -14.70 1.68
CA SER A 146 20.56 -14.37 0.26
C SER A 146 20.24 -12.91 -0.08
N ALA A 147 19.75 -12.13 0.89
CA ALA A 147 19.48 -10.72 0.69
C ALA A 147 20.73 -9.99 0.17
N PRO A 148 20.63 -9.27 -0.97
CA PRO A 148 21.78 -8.64 -1.60
C PRO A 148 22.43 -7.61 -0.66
N ASN A 149 23.76 -7.65 -0.58
CA ASN A 149 24.52 -6.51 -0.11
C ASN A 149 24.66 -5.57 -1.32
N THR A 150 23.89 -4.49 -1.35
CA THR A 150 24.21 -3.37 -2.25
C THR A 150 25.32 -2.53 -1.65
#